data_AF-A0A1E5VL51-F1
#
_entry.id   AF-A0A1E5VL51-F1
#
_cell.length_a   1.000
_cell.length_b   1.000
_cell.length_c   1.000
_cell.angle_alpha   90.00
_cell.angle_beta   90.00
_cell.angle_gamma   90.00
#
_symmetry.space_group_name_H-M   'P 1'
#
loop_
_entity.id
_entity.type
_entity.pdbx_description
1 polymer ?
#
loop_
_entity_poly.entity_id
_entity_poly.type
_entity_poly.pdbx_seq_one_letter_code
_entity_poly.pdbx_strand_id
1 'polypeptide(L)'
;LKHLLLDCCPSLMYLFPSSLQLWELPELTSVCDGVLPSLKNLKVKGCPKLRKIPVGVNENSPFVTTTGEQMWWDSLLWDDETIKHWLLFRNRGPLLPHLATEG
;
A
#
# COMPACT_ATOMS: atom_id res chain seq x y z
N LEU A 1 6.99 19.25 -6.14
CA LEU A 1 5.83 18.72 -5.38
C LEU A 1 6.30 17.49 -4.62
N LYS A 2 6.82 17.65 -3.38
CA LYS A 2 7.56 16.59 -2.67
C LYS A 2 7.01 16.18 -1.30
N HIS A 3 5.86 16.72 -0.89
CA HIS A 3 5.24 16.34 0.38
C HIS A 3 3.74 16.18 0.16
N LEU A 4 3.31 15.00 -0.26
CA LEU A 4 1.94 14.56 -0.06
C LEU A 4 1.89 13.93 1.34
N LEU A 5 1.87 14.77 2.37
CA LEU A 5 1.25 14.39 3.63
C LEU A 5 -0.24 14.41 3.31
N LEU A 6 -0.84 13.23 3.11
CA LEU A 6 -2.29 13.12 3.08
C LEU A 6 -2.73 13.27 4.54
N ASP A 7 -2.93 14.52 4.94
CA ASP A 7 -3.49 14.84 6.25
C ASP A 7 -4.84 14.09 6.34
N CYS A 8 -4.91 13.13 7.27
CA CYS A 8 -6.10 12.31 7.48
C CYS A 8 -7.17 13.14 8.19
N CYS A 9 -7.65 14.18 7.53
CA CYS A 9 -8.79 14.93 8.01
C CYS A 9 -10.02 13.99 8.03
N PRO A 10 -10.74 13.86 9.15
CA PRO A 10 -11.90 12.95 9.26
C PRO A 10 -12.97 13.21 8.19
N SER A 11 -13.14 14.47 7.76
CA SER A 11 -14.05 14.86 6.68
C SER A 11 -13.58 14.42 5.29
N LEU A 12 -12.27 14.28 5.09
CA LEU A 12 -11.66 13.74 3.86
C LEU A 12 -11.60 12.21 3.90
N MET A 13 -11.66 11.57 5.09
CA MET A 13 -11.68 10.12 5.25
C MET A 13 -12.78 9.42 4.43
N TYR A 14 -13.93 10.09 4.29
CA TYR A 14 -15.06 9.64 3.48
C TYR A 14 -14.92 9.92 1.97
N LEU A 15 -13.97 10.78 1.60
CA LEU A 15 -13.66 11.12 0.21
C LEU A 15 -12.48 10.31 -0.33
N PHE A 16 -11.70 9.66 0.53
CA PHE A 16 -10.67 8.75 0.04
C PHE A 16 -11.35 7.56 -0.64
N PRO A 17 -11.07 7.34 -1.93
CA PRO A 17 -11.59 6.19 -2.63
C PRO A 17 -11.12 4.94 -1.91
N SER A 18 -11.90 3.86 -2.03
CA SER A 18 -11.50 2.52 -1.60
C SER A 18 -10.21 2.00 -2.27
N SER A 19 -9.57 2.81 -3.14
CA SER A 19 -8.34 2.50 -3.84
C SER A 19 -7.32 3.64 -3.69
N LEU A 20 -6.19 3.38 -3.03
CA LEU A 20 -5.05 4.28 -2.93
C LEU A 20 -3.93 3.81 -3.86
N GLN A 21 -3.30 4.75 -4.59
CA GLN A 21 -2.17 4.44 -5.45
C GLN A 21 -1.03 5.43 -5.22
N LEU A 22 0.16 4.91 -4.98
CA LEU A 22 1.39 5.64 -4.69
C LEU A 22 2.43 5.26 -5.73
N TRP A 23 2.96 6.25 -6.45
CA TRP A 23 3.84 6.05 -7.60
C TRP A 23 5.03 6.99 -7.53
N GLU A 24 6.24 6.43 -7.59
CA GLU A 24 7.49 7.17 -7.74
C GLU A 24 7.68 8.25 -6.66
N LEU A 25 7.38 7.90 -5.40
CA LEU A 25 7.55 8.75 -4.22
C LEU A 25 8.70 8.23 -3.35
N PRO A 26 9.98 8.43 -3.76
CA PRO A 26 11.13 7.83 -3.10
C PRO A 26 11.36 8.32 -1.67
N GLU A 27 10.87 9.52 -1.35
CA GLU A 27 10.98 10.14 -0.02
C GLU A 27 9.75 9.92 0.87
N LEU A 28 8.70 9.25 0.37
CA LEU A 28 7.49 9.02 1.15
C LEU A 28 7.76 7.96 2.21
N THR A 29 7.64 8.34 3.49
CA THR A 29 7.85 7.44 4.64
C THR A 29 6.56 6.93 5.24
N SER A 30 5.51 7.75 5.20
CA SER A 30 4.16 7.44 5.67
C SER A 30 3.14 8.15 4.80
N VAL A 31 1.97 7.54 4.65
CA VAL A 31 0.82 8.14 3.93
C VAL A 31 -0.02 9.00 4.87
N CYS A 32 -0.28 8.48 6.07
CA CYS A 32 -1.16 9.06 7.07
C CYS A 32 -0.74 8.50 8.45
N ASP A 33 -0.88 9.30 9.50
CA ASP A 33 -0.55 8.90 10.88
C ASP A 33 -1.64 8.03 11.52
N GLY A 34 -2.71 7.75 10.77
CA GLY A 34 -3.85 6.93 11.17
C GLY A 34 -4.22 5.89 10.10
N VAL A 35 -5.40 5.33 10.25
CA VAL A 35 -5.91 4.23 9.41
C VAL A 35 -6.97 4.72 8.42
N LEU A 36 -7.00 4.14 7.22
CA LEU A 36 -8.06 4.32 6.23
C LEU A 36 -9.02 3.12 6.29
N PRO A 37 -10.15 3.20 7.01
CA PRO A 37 -11.06 2.07 7.21
C PRO A 37 -11.82 1.67 5.94
N SER A 38 -11.92 2.56 4.95
CA SER A 38 -12.60 2.29 3.68
C SER A 38 -11.66 1.73 2.60
N LEU A 39 -10.37 1.60 2.89
CA LEU A 39 -9.36 1.19 1.91
C LEU A 39 -9.51 -0.30 1.58
N LYS A 40 -9.71 -0.61 0.30
CA LYS A 40 -9.83 -1.98 -0.22
C LYS A 40 -8.68 -2.35 -1.15
N ASN A 41 -8.07 -1.37 -1.80
CA ASN A 41 -7.01 -1.59 -2.77
C ASN A 41 -5.86 -0.60 -2.51
N LEU A 42 -4.66 -1.11 -2.28
CA LEU A 42 -3.44 -0.31 -2.15
C LEU A 42 -2.47 -0.70 -3.26
N LYS A 43 -2.01 0.27 -4.05
CA LYS A 43 -0.97 0.06 -5.06
C LYS A 43 0.24 0.94 -4.73
N VAL A 44 1.42 0.34 -4.65
CA VAL A 44 2.66 1.04 -4.35
C VAL A 44 3.72 0.66 -5.39
N LYS A 45 4.38 1.66 -5.99
CA LYS A 45 5.53 1.47 -6.87
C LYS A 45 6.51 2.62 -6.69
N GLY A 46 7.81 2.33 -6.63
CA GLY A 46 8.85 3.36 -6.55
C GLY A 46 8.79 4.16 -5.25
N CYS A 47 8.34 3.53 -4.15
CA CYS A 47 8.24 4.13 -2.82
C CYS A 47 9.07 3.35 -1.78
N PRO A 48 10.39 3.21 -1.95
CA PRO A 48 11.25 2.36 -1.12
C PRO A 48 11.34 2.77 0.36
N LYS A 49 11.07 4.04 0.69
CA LYS A 49 11.11 4.53 2.08
C LYS A 49 9.78 4.38 2.81
N LEU A 50 8.72 3.94 2.13
CA LEU A 50 7.40 3.81 2.72
C LEU A 50 7.36 2.58 3.61
N ARG A 51 7.43 2.77 4.93
CA ARG A 51 7.48 1.67 5.89
C ARG A 51 6.16 1.40 6.61
N LYS A 52 5.21 2.34 6.55
CA LYS A 52 3.89 2.22 7.16
C LYS A 52 2.81 2.37 6.10
N ILE A 53 1.77 1.54 6.22
CA ILE A 53 0.59 1.61 5.37
C ILE A 53 -0.63 1.99 6.23
N PRO A 54 -1.52 2.87 5.74
CA PRO A 54 -2.65 3.37 6.51
C PRO A 54 -3.83 2.37 6.43
N VAL A 55 -3.62 1.12 6.85
CA VAL A 55 -4.65 0.08 6.81
C VAL A 55 -5.22 -0.12 8.21
N GLY A 56 -6.52 0.08 8.36
CA GLY A 56 -7.26 -0.25 9.59
C GLY A 56 -8.19 -1.41 9.30
N VAL A 57 -7.90 -2.57 9.86
CA VAL A 57 -8.72 -3.77 9.72
C VAL A 57 -9.32 -4.13 11.08
N ASN A 58 -10.58 -4.53 11.05
CA ASN A 58 -11.29 -5.14 12.17
C ASN A 58 -11.86 -6.49 11.73
N GLU A 59 -12.40 -7.28 12.66
CA GLU A 59 -12.96 -8.61 12.41
C GLU A 59 -14.04 -8.65 11.31
N ASN A 60 -14.70 -7.52 11.05
CA ASN A 60 -15.73 -7.38 10.01
C ASN A 60 -15.23 -6.69 8.74
N SER A 61 -13.93 -6.37 8.64
CA SER A 61 -13.37 -5.64 7.51
C SER A 61 -13.13 -6.57 6.32
N PRO A 62 -13.44 -6.11 5.09
CA PRO A 62 -13.06 -6.85 3.90
C PRO A 62 -11.53 -6.88 3.75
N PHE A 63 -11.02 -7.94 3.11
CA PHE A 63 -9.60 -8.02 2.77
C PHE A 63 -9.15 -6.83 1.92
N VAL A 64 -7.97 -6.30 2.23
CA VAL A 64 -7.35 -5.22 1.45
C VAL A 64 -6.34 -5.82 0.48
N THR A 65 -6.61 -5.64 -0.81
CA THR A 65 -5.66 -6.05 -1.86
C THR A 65 -4.52 -5.05 -1.93
N THR A 66 -3.32 -5.49 -1.54
CA THR A 66 -2.11 -4.67 -1.62
C THR A 66 -1.24 -5.14 -2.76
N THR A 67 -0.76 -4.23 -3.59
CA THR A 67 0.02 -4.55 -4.80
C THR A 67 1.26 -3.69 -4.81
N GLY A 68 2.44 -4.29 -4.87
CA GLY A 68 3.69 -3.54 -4.90
C GLY A 68 4.91 -4.41 -5.05
N GLU A 69 6.08 -3.79 -4.92
CA GLU A 69 7.37 -4.48 -5.03
C GLU A 69 7.58 -5.37 -3.81
N GLN A 70 8.05 -6.61 -4.01
CA GLN A 70 8.34 -7.55 -2.92
C GLN A 70 9.27 -6.95 -1.87
N MET A 71 10.36 -6.31 -2.29
CA MET A 71 11.34 -5.69 -1.40
C MET A 71 10.71 -4.61 -0.51
N TRP A 72 9.74 -3.87 -1.05
CA TRP A 72 9.00 -2.88 -0.28
C TRP A 72 8.11 -3.56 0.76
N TRP A 73 7.34 -4.57 0.34
CA TRP A 73 6.45 -5.33 1.23
C TRP A 73 7.20 -5.97 2.40
N ASP A 74 8.36 -6.57 2.13
CA ASP A 74 9.21 -7.20 3.14
C ASP A 74 9.85 -6.17 4.09
N SER A 75 9.92 -4.89 3.69
CA SER A 75 10.49 -3.79 4.48
C SER A 75 9.47 -3.04 5.36
N LEU A 76 8.18 -3.40 5.25
CA LEU A 76 7.10 -2.80 6.03
C LEU A 76 7.26 -3.11 7.52
N LEU A 77 7.02 -2.08 8.33
CA LEU A 77 6.97 -2.17 9.78
C LEU A 77 5.52 -2.27 10.21
N TRP A 78 5.20 -3.31 10.98
CA TRP A 78 3.85 -3.63 11.41
C TRP A 78 3.75 -3.34 12.90
N ASP A 79 2.87 -2.40 13.27
CA ASP A 79 2.56 -2.16 14.68
C ASP A 79 1.72 -3.33 15.26
N ASP A 80 0.93 -4.00 14.40
CA ASP A 80 0.17 -5.21 14.72
C ASP A 80 0.30 -6.22 13.56
N GLU A 81 0.87 -7.39 13.86
CA GLU A 81 1.08 -8.49 12.91
C GLU A 81 -0.24 -9.15 12.44
N THR A 82 -1.32 -9.03 13.22
CA THR A 82 -2.63 -9.57 12.83
C THR A 82 -3.19 -8.88 11.60
N ILE A 83 -2.76 -7.64 11.32
CA ILE A 83 -3.14 -6.87 10.13
C ILE A 83 -2.77 -7.64 8.86
N LYS A 84 -1.63 -8.36 8.84
CA LYS A 84 -1.17 -9.12 7.67
C LYS A 84 -2.19 -10.17 7.21
N HIS A 85 -2.95 -10.77 8.13
CA HIS A 85 -3.96 -11.76 7.78
C HIS A 85 -5.08 -11.18 6.91
N TRP A 86 -5.33 -9.88 7.00
CA TRP A 86 -6.36 -9.17 6.26
C TRP A 86 -5.84 -8.56 4.96
N LEU A 87 -4.55 -8.73 4.66
CA LEU A 87 -3.91 -8.17 3.48
C LEU A 87 -3.65 -9.27 2.44
N LEU A 88 -4.15 -9.02 1.24
CA LEU A 88 -3.85 -9.86 0.08
C LEU A 88 -2.74 -9.19 -0.73
N PHE A 89 -1.49 -9.57 -0.44
CA PHE A 89 -0.36 -9.03 -1.17
C PHE A 89 -0.22 -9.69 -2.55
N ARG A 90 -0.09 -8.84 -3.58
CA ARG A 90 0.19 -9.21 -4.96
C ARG A 90 1.50 -8.55 -5.36
N ASN A 91 2.55 -9.35 -5.46
CA ASN A 91 3.85 -8.88 -5.93
C ASN A 91 3.71 -8.39 -7.38
N ARG A 92 4.05 -7.11 -7.61
CA ARG A 92 4.42 -6.65 -8.95
C ARG A 92 5.87 -7.03 -9.16
N GLY A 93 6.09 -8.25 -9.65
CA GLY A 93 7.36 -8.59 -10.28
C GLY A 93 7.65 -7.62 -11.42
N PRO A 94 8.91 -7.53 -11.88
CA PRO A 94 9.17 -6.92 -13.18
C PRO A 94 8.21 -7.58 -14.18
N LEU A 95 7.59 -6.78 -15.06
CA LEU A 95 7.01 -7.32 -16.27
C LEU A 95 8.16 -8.04 -16.96
N LEU A 96 8.31 -9.35 -16.82
CA LEU A 96 9.33 -10.10 -17.54
C LEU A 96 9.03 -9.90 -19.03
N PRO A 97 9.87 -9.20 -19.82
CA PRO A 97 9.88 -9.47 -21.24
C PRO A 97 10.67 -10.78 -21.37
N HIS A 98 10.01 -11.92 -21.56
CA HIS A 98 10.54 -13.09 -22.27
C HIS A 98 9.62 -14.31 -22.07
N LEU A 99 8.75 -14.53 -23.04
CA LEU A 99 8.72 -15.82 -23.72
C LEU A 99 9.24 -15.59 -25.15
N ALA A 100 10.52 -15.26 -25.26
CA ALA A 100 11.29 -15.57 -26.45
C ALA A 100 12.06 -16.86 -26.11
N THR A 101 11.35 -17.99 -26.15
CA THR A 101 11.99 -19.30 -26.18
C THR A 101 12.29 -19.58 -27.64
N GLU A 102 13.53 -19.30 -28.05
CA GLU A 102 14.12 -19.99 -29.20
C GLU A 102 14.59 -21.37 -28.72
N GLY A 103 14.19 -22.40 -29.46
CA GLY A 103 14.56 -23.79 -29.28
C GLY A 103 13.95 -24.63 -30.40
#